data_AF-A0A962WAT3-F1
#
_entry.id   AF-A0A962WAT3-F1
#
_cell.length_a   1.000
_cell.length_b   1.000
_cell.length_c   1.000
_cell.angle_alpha   90.00
_cell.angle_beta   90.00
_cell.angle_gamma   90.00
#
_symmetry.space_group_name_H-M   'P 1'
#
loop_
_entity.id
_entity.type
_entity.pdbx_description
1 polymer ?
#
loop_
_entity_poly.entity_id
_entity_poly.type
_entity_poly.pdbx_seq_one_letter_code
_entity_poly.pdbx_strand_id
1 'polypeptide(L)' 'RRILLVTTATHMRRAQGLFAAQGLEVIPAPTDYQRLVAPEAATLPPWAPDVGNLQRSTRALHEWAGYWVYRQRGWL' A
#
# COMPACT_ATOMS: atom_id res chain seq x y z
N ARG A 1 2.56 -14.34 -20.14
CA ARG A 1 1.13 -14.39 -19.73
C ARG A 1 0.79 -13.04 -19.09
N ARG A 2 -0.32 -12.41 -19.48
CA ARG A 2 -0.74 -11.08 -19.02
C ARG A 2 -1.90 -11.21 -18.03
N ILE A 3 -1.81 -10.53 -16.89
CA ILE A 3 -2.80 -10.61 -15.81
C ILE A 3 -3.26 -9.22 -15.35
N LEU A 4 -4.50 -9.11 -14.89
CA LEU A 4 -4.93 -7.99 -14.05
C LEU A 4 -4.70 -8.36 -12.59
N LEU A 5 -3.90 -7.56 -11.89
CA LEU A 5 -3.61 -7.77 -10.47
C LEU A 5 -4.52 -6.88 -9.63
N VAL A 6 -5.49 -7.50 -8.96
CA VAL A 6 -6.40 -6.82 -8.04
C VAL A 6 -5.91 -6.99 -6.61
N THR A 7 -5.55 -5.87 -5.97
CA THR A 7 -5.18 -5.82 -4.54
C THR A 7 -5.32 -4.39 -4.03
N THR A 8 -5.21 -4.19 -2.72
CA THR A 8 -5.23 -2.84 -2.14
C THR A 8 -4.06 -1.99 -2.65
N ALA A 9 -4.29 -0.70 -2.87
CA ALA A 9 -3.32 0.26 -3.38
C ALA A 9 -2.04 0.29 -2.52
N THR A 10 -2.17 0.11 -1.21
CA THR A 10 -1.03 0.04 -0.27
C THR A 10 -0.10 -1.14 -0.57
N HIS A 11 -0.65 -2.29 -0.95
CA HIS A 11 0.14 -3.51 -1.23
C HIS A 11 0.58 -3.60 -2.70
N MET A 12 0.00 -2.78 -3.58
CA MET A 12 0.16 -2.89 -5.03
C MET A 12 1.62 -2.87 -5.47
N ARG A 13 2.42 -1.93 -4.95
CA ARG A 13 3.84 -1.79 -5.34
C ARG A 13 4.64 -3.08 -5.10
N ARG A 14 4.44 -3.70 -3.94
CA ARG A 14 5.13 -4.94 -3.56
C ARG A 14 4.60 -6.13 -4.33
N ALA A 15 3.27 -6.25 -4.43
CA ALA A 15 2.63 -7.35 -5.16
C ALA A 15 3.04 -7.34 -6.64
N GLN A 16 3.01 -6.17 -7.30
CA GLN A 16 3.41 -6.05 -8.70
C GLN A 16 4.83 -6.58 -8.95
N GLY A 17 5.80 -6.20 -8.10
CA GLY A 17 7.18 -6.67 -8.23
C GLY A 17 7.30 -8.19 -8.10
N LEU A 18 6.57 -8.78 -7.14
CA LEU A 18 6.60 -10.23 -6.93
C LEU A 18 6.00 -11.00 -8.10
N PHE A 19 4.87 -10.56 -8.63
CA PHE A 19 4.24 -11.21 -9.79
C PHE A 19 5.08 -11.02 -11.06
N ALA A 20 5.70 -9.84 -11.24
CA ALA A 20 6.62 -9.59 -12.34
C ALA A 20 7.86 -10.49 -12.25
N ALA A 21 8.41 -10.73 -11.05
CA ALA A 21 9.52 -11.64 -10.81
C ALA A 21 9.19 -13.11 -11.18
N GLN A 22 7.91 -13.48 -11.24
CA GLN A 22 7.47 -14.79 -11.75
C GLN A 22 7.30 -14.83 -13.29
N GLY A 23 7.73 -13.78 -14.00
CA GLY A 23 7.63 -13.70 -15.46
C GLY A 23 6.22 -13.37 -15.98
N LEU A 24 5.35 -12.80 -15.13
CA LEU A 24 4.01 -12.35 -15.51
C LEU A 24 4.04 -10.89 -15.94
N GLU A 25 3.28 -10.57 -16.98
CA GLU A 25 3.03 -9.19 -17.37
C GLU A 25 1.84 -8.65 -16.55
N VAL A 26 2.12 -7.73 -15.64
CA VAL A 26 1.15 -7.27 -14.63
C VAL A 26 0.50 -5.96 -15.05
N ILE A 27 -0.82 -5.97 -15.18
CA ILE A 27 -1.66 -4.78 -15.29
C ILE A 27 -2.23 -4.48 -13.89
N PRO A 28 -1.82 -3.39 -13.24
CA PRO A 28 -2.28 -3.08 -11.88
C PRO A 28 -3.75 -2.63 -11.89
N ALA A 29 -4.55 -3.24 -11.03
CA ALA A 29 -5.94 -2.87 -10.76
C ALA A 29 -6.14 -2.61 -9.24
N PRO A 30 -5.54 -1.53 -8.71
CA PRO A 30 -5.52 -1.25 -7.27
C PRO A 30 -6.90 -0.83 -6.72
N THR A 31 -7.21 -1.30 -5.52
CA THR A 31 -8.42 -0.99 -4.75
C THR A 31 -8.09 -0.27 -3.43
N ASP A 32 -9.07 0.19 -2.65
CA ASP A 32 -8.83 0.76 -1.31
C ASP A 32 -7.78 1.90 -1.28
N TYR A 33 -7.94 2.90 -2.15
CA TYR A 33 -7.09 4.08 -2.11
C TYR A 33 -7.34 4.87 -0.82
N GLN A 34 -6.33 4.88 0.04
CA GLN A 34 -6.34 5.64 1.27
C GLN A 34 -6.18 7.13 0.97
N ARG A 35 -7.26 7.91 1.12
CA ARG A 35 -7.21 9.38 1.14
C ARG A 35 -7.33 9.88 2.57
N LEU A 36 -6.57 10.93 2.88
CA LEU A 36 -6.80 11.77 4.04
C LEU A 36 -7.96 12.70 3.69
N VAL A 37 -9.18 12.23 3.90
CA VAL A 37 -10.37 13.07 3.79
C VAL A 37 -10.62 13.60 5.21
N ALA A 38 -10.35 14.88 5.43
CA ALA A 38 -10.85 15.54 6.62
C ALA A 38 -12.38 15.63 6.47
N PRO A 39 -13.19 15.15 7.44
CA PRO A 39 -14.61 15.48 7.46
C PRO A 39 -14.79 17.00 7.32
N GLU A 40 -15.79 17.46 6.57
CA GLU A 40 -16.11 18.90 6.46
C GLU A 40 -16.34 19.55 7.84
N ALA A 41 -16.70 18.75 8.85
CA ALA A 41 -16.88 19.13 10.25
C ALA A 41 -15.72 18.76 11.18
N ALA A 42 -14.53 18.42 10.65
CA ALA A 42 -13.39 18.06 11.49
C ALA A 42 -12.89 19.28 12.27
N THR A 43 -13.15 19.28 13.58
CA THR A 43 -12.65 20.30 14.53
C THR A 43 -11.11 20.29 14.64
N LEU A 44 -10.49 19.18 14.26
CA LEU A 44 -9.04 18.98 14.31
C LEU A 44 -8.44 18.84 12.91
N PRO A 45 -7.22 19.36 12.70
CA PRO A 45 -6.51 19.17 11.44
C PRO A 45 -6.30 17.68 11.11
N PRO A 46 -6.29 17.27 9.84
CA PRO A 46 -6.13 15.87 9.44
C PRO A 46 -4.80 15.22 9.85
N TRP A 47 -3.79 16.01 10.23
CA TRP A 47 -2.52 15.52 10.78
C TRP A 47 -2.54 15.35 12.31
N ALA A 48 -3.62 15.75 12.99
CA ALA A 48 -3.74 15.60 14.43
C ALA A 48 -3.77 14.11 14.83
N PRO A 49 -3.29 13.77 16.05
CA PRO A 49 -3.32 12.40 16.54
C PRO A 49 -4.76 11.92 16.70
N ASP A 50 -5.11 10.91 15.91
CA ASP A 50 -6.37 10.16 16.00
C ASP A 50 -6.05 8.66 15.90
N VAL A 51 -6.90 7.81 16.48
CA VAL A 51 -6.75 6.35 16.44
C VAL A 51 -6.70 5.86 14.98
N GLY A 52 -7.52 6.44 14.10
CA GLY A 52 -7.51 6.11 12.68
C GLY A 52 -6.21 6.53 11.99
N ASN A 53 -5.67 7.70 12.33
CA ASN A 53 -4.38 8.19 11.81
C ASN A 53 -3.20 7.34 12.28
N LEU A 54 -3.24 6.86 13.53
CA LEU A 54 -2.22 5.94 14.06
C LEU A 54 -2.27 4.59 13.33
N GLN A 55 -3.45 4.02 13.12
CA GLN A 55 -3.61 2.77 12.36
C GLN A 55 -3.08 2.89 10.93
N ARG A 56 -3.37 4.00 10.23
CA ARG A 56 -2.84 4.27 8.89
C ARG A 56 -1.32 4.34 8.89
N SER A 57 -0.74 5.01 9.87
CA SER A 57 0.72 5.11 10.03
C SER A 57 1.34 3.74 10.27
N THR A 58 0.76 2.93 11.14
CA THR A 58 1.19 1.54 11.39
C THR A 58 1.16 0.70 10.11
N ARG A 59 0.08 0.79 9.30
CA ARG A 59 -0.02 0.06 8.02
C ARG A 59 1.03 0.52 7.01
N ALA A 60 1.28 1.83 6.92
CA ALA A 60 2.32 2.37 6.02
C ALA A 60 3.72 1.87 6.41
N LEU A 61 4.06 1.93 7.71
CA LEU A 61 5.33 1.43 8.24
C LEU A 61 5.49 -0.08 8.01
N HIS A 62 4.42 -0.86 8.18
CA HIS A 62 4.43 -2.29 7.91
C HIS A 62 4.79 -2.61 6.46
N GLU A 63 4.20 -1.89 5.50
CA GLU A 63 4.53 -2.08 4.08
C GLU A 63 5.94 -1.62 3.71
N TRP A 64 6.44 -0.55 4.31
CA TRP A 64 7.84 -0.14 4.12
C TRP A 64 8.82 -1.19 4.65
N ALA A 65 8.57 -1.70 5.86
CA ALA A 65 9.36 -2.79 6.42
C ALA A 65 9.29 -4.04 5.54
N GLY A 66 8.11 -4.40 5.06
CA GLY A 66 7.91 -5.52 4.13
C GLY A 66 8.70 -5.34 2.83
N TYR A 67 8.63 -4.16 2.20
CA TYR A 67 9.40 -3.86 1.00
C TYR A 67 10.91 -3.93 1.23
N TRP A 68 11.39 -3.39 2.35
CA TRP A 68 12.81 -3.46 2.71
C TRP A 68 13.29 -4.90 2.91
N VAL A 69 12.56 -5.70 3.69
CA VAL A 69 12.90 -7.12 3.92
C VAL A 69 12.91 -7.92 2.60
N TYR A 70 11.92 -7.71 1.74
CA TYR A 70 11.80 -8.43 0.48
C TYR A 70 12.95 -8.11 -0.47
N ARG A 71 13.35 -6.83 -0.53
CA ARG A 71 14.52 -6.39 -1.30
C ARG A 71 15.82 -6.98 -0.75
N GLN A 72 16.00 -7.01 0.58
CA GLN A 72 17.19 -7.62 1.20
C GLN A 72 17.27 -9.14 0.96
N ARG A 73 16.13 -9.81 0.83
CA ARG A 73 16.05 -11.25 0.49
C ARG A 73 16.15 -11.55 -1.01
N GLY A 74 16.23 -10.54 -1.87
CA GLY A 74 16.29 -10.70 -3.32
C GLY A 74 14.98 -11.19 -3.95
N TRP A 75 13.85 -10.98 -3.27
CA TRP A 75 12.52 -11.34 -3.78
C TRP A 75 11.90 -10.23 -4.66
N LEU A 76 12.44 -9.02 -4.53
CA LEU A 76 12.15 -7.82 -5.31
C LEU A 76 13.46 -7.27 -5.86
#